data_AF-A0A327RTC6-F1
#
_entry.id   AF-A0A327RTC6-F1
#
_cell.length_a   1.000
_cell.length_b   1.000
_cell.length_c   1.000
_cell.angle_alpha   90.00
_cell.angle_beta   90.00
_cell.angle_gamma   90.00
#
_symmetry.space_group_name_H-M   'P 1'
#
loop_
_entity.id
_entity.type
_entity.pdbx_description
1 polymer ?
#
loop_
_entity_poly.entity_id
_entity_poly.type
_entity_poly.pdbx_seq_one_letter_code
_entity_poly.pdbx_strand_id
1 'polypeptide(L)'
;MKESTQNIIYKWTLRANYIYIFLAGAGLVSFGLDTLIEPGKLTDREELNYLMGFGSILFGFIIIIIGFYRKNEVEKYILQQKL
;
A
#
# COMPACT_ATOMS: atom_id res chain seq x y z
N MET A 1 -0.27 -12.81 -30.66
CA MET A 1 -0.89 -11.81 -29.75
C MET A 1 -0.89 -10.48 -30.50
N LYS A 2 -2.03 -9.77 -30.63
CA LYS A 2 -2.05 -8.44 -31.27
C LYS A 2 -1.33 -7.44 -30.35
N GLU A 3 -0.61 -6.47 -30.92
CA GLU A 3 0.14 -5.44 -30.18
C GLU A 3 -0.71 -4.73 -29.12
N SER A 4 -2.00 -4.49 -29.42
CA SER A 4 -2.91 -3.85 -28.45
C SER A 4 -3.15 -4.69 -27.19
N THR A 5 -3.17 -6.02 -27.31
CA THR A 5 -3.35 -6.93 -26.16
C THR A 5 -2.09 -6.93 -25.29
N GLN A 6 -0.89 -6.86 -25.89
CA GLN A 6 0.37 -6.76 -25.14
C GLN A 6 0.48 -5.43 -24.39
N ASN A 7 0.08 -4.31 -25.00
CA ASN A 7 0.05 -3.01 -24.33
C ASN A 7 -0.93 -2.97 -23.16
N ILE A 8 -2.12 -3.59 -23.28
CA ILE A 8 -3.10 -3.67 -22.19
C ILE A 8 -2.52 -4.45 -21.00
N ILE A 9 -1.96 -5.64 -21.26
CA ILE A 9 -1.37 -6.47 -20.20
C ILE A 9 -0.22 -5.71 -19.52
N TYR A 10 0.65 -5.06 -20.30
CA TYR A 10 1.78 -4.32 -19.77
C TYR A 10 1.37 -3.13 -18.88
N LYS A 11 0.33 -2.38 -19.27
CA LYS A 11 -0.24 -1.33 -18.39
C LYS A 11 -0.70 -1.88 -17.05
N TRP A 12 -1.45 -2.98 -17.06
CA TRP A 12 -1.97 -3.56 -15.84
C TRP A 12 -0.86 -4.08 -14.94
N THR A 13 0.21 -4.64 -15.51
CA THR A 13 1.41 -5.02 -14.77
C THR A 13 2.09 -3.82 -14.13
N LEU A 14 2.23 -2.70 -14.86
CA LEU A 14 2.76 -1.46 -14.30
C LEU A 14 1.88 -0.92 -13.18
N ARG A 15 0.56 -1.00 -13.31
CA ARG A 15 -0.37 -0.57 -12.27
C ARG A 15 -0.34 -1.47 -11.04
N ALA A 16 -0.14 -2.76 -11.22
CA ALA A 16 0.03 -3.70 -10.12
C ALA A 16 1.20 -3.31 -9.20
N ASN A 17 2.26 -2.71 -9.76
CA ASN A 17 3.43 -2.26 -8.99
C ASN A 17 3.15 -1.17 -7.95
N TYR A 18 2.08 -0.38 -8.09
CA TYR A 18 1.70 0.54 -7.02
C TYR A 18 0.51 0.02 -6.21
N ILE A 19 -0.33 -0.84 -6.79
CA ILE A 19 -1.48 -1.43 -6.09
C ILE A 19 -1.03 -2.26 -4.89
N TYR A 20 0.03 -3.07 -5.01
CA TYR A 20 0.51 -3.85 -3.87
C TYR A 20 1.00 -2.95 -2.72
N ILE A 21 1.55 -1.78 -3.02
CA ILE A 21 2.00 -0.80 -2.01
C ILE A 21 0.79 -0.28 -1.23
N PHE A 22 -0.30 0.05 -1.92
CA PHE A 22 -1.54 0.47 -1.27
C PHE A 22 -2.13 -0.65 -0.40
N LEU A 23 -2.12 -1.89 -0.88
CA LEU A 23 -2.60 -3.04 -0.10
C LEU A 23 -1.75 -3.28 1.16
N ALA A 24 -0.42 -3.18 1.05
CA ALA A 24 0.48 -3.30 2.18
C ALA A 24 0.25 -2.18 3.22
N GLY A 25 0.12 -0.94 2.75
CA GLY A 25 -0.17 0.20 3.62
C GLY A 25 -1.54 0.09 4.30
N ALA A 26 -2.58 -0.29 3.56
CA ALA A 26 -3.91 -0.54 4.13
C ALA A 26 -3.89 -1.68 5.16
N GLY A 27 -3.17 -2.77 4.88
CA GLY A 27 -3.01 -3.88 5.81
C GLY A 27 -2.36 -3.46 7.13
N LEU A 28 -1.32 -2.60 7.08
CA LEU A 28 -0.68 -2.06 8.28
C LEU A 28 -1.60 -1.11 9.07
N VAL A 29 -2.38 -0.27 8.38
CA VAL A 29 -3.37 0.58 9.06
C VAL A 29 -4.43 -0.30 9.73
N SER A 30 -4.96 -1.30 9.04
CA SER A 30 -5.94 -2.24 9.60
C SER A 30 -5.39 -3.00 10.80
N PHE A 31 -4.16 -3.53 10.71
CA PHE A 31 -3.50 -4.21 11.83
C PHE A 31 -3.29 -3.28 13.03
N GLY A 32 -2.87 -2.04 12.78
CA GLY A 32 -2.67 -1.07 13.84
C GLY A 32 -3.97 -0.66 14.52
N LEU A 33 -5.07 -0.48 13.77
CA LEU A 33 -6.39 -0.20 14.33
C LEU A 33 -6.91 -1.38 15.16
N ASP A 34 -6.79 -2.60 14.65
CA ASP A 34 -7.18 -3.82 15.35
C ASP A 34 -6.43 -3.97 16.69
N THR A 35 -5.13 -3.68 16.69
CA THR A 35 -4.28 -3.70 17.91
C THR A 35 -4.70 -2.64 18.93
N LEU A 36 -5.17 -1.47 18.50
CA LEU A 36 -5.61 -0.39 19.39
C LEU A 36 -7.03 -0.61 19.95
N ILE A 37 -7.90 -1.32 19.22
CA ILE A 37 -9.25 -1.65 19.66
C ILE A 37 -9.22 -2.71 20.77
N GLU A 38 -8.29 -3.67 20.68
CA GLU A 38 -8.17 -4.78 21.62
C GLU A 38 -6.78 -4.78 22.31
N PRO A 39 -6.52 -3.81 23.22
CA PRO A 39 -5.26 -3.72 23.94
C PRO A 39 -5.08 -4.99 24.80
N GLY A 40 -3.99 -5.71 24.58
CA GLY A 40 -3.71 -7.03 25.16
C GLY A 40 -3.55 -8.15 24.13
N LYS A 41 -3.97 -7.92 22.88
CA LYS A 41 -3.96 -8.94 21.81
C LYS A 41 -2.55 -9.43 21.42
N LEU A 42 -1.54 -8.57 21.45
CA LEU A 42 -0.17 -8.92 21.05
C LEU A 42 0.72 -9.24 22.27
N THR A 43 0.56 -8.51 23.37
CA THR A 43 1.28 -8.73 24.61
C THR A 43 0.48 -8.23 25.81
N ASP A 44 0.80 -8.71 27.00
CA ASP A 44 0.22 -8.24 28.28
C ASP A 44 0.65 -6.81 28.63
N ARG A 45 1.65 -6.25 27.94
CA ARG A 45 2.12 -4.87 28.15
C ARG A 45 1.35 -3.88 27.29
N GLU A 46 0.39 -3.18 27.89
CA GLU A 46 -0.45 -2.19 27.21
C GLU A 46 0.37 -1.11 26.48
N GLU A 47 1.41 -0.55 27.11
CA GLU A 47 2.28 0.46 26.48
C GLU A 47 2.90 -0.02 25.16
N LEU A 48 3.29 -1.30 25.10
CA LEU A 48 3.88 -1.88 23.89
C LEU A 48 2.81 -2.09 22.81
N ASN A 49 1.60 -2.49 23.17
CA ASN A 49 0.48 -2.58 22.23
C ASN A 49 0.15 -1.21 21.62
N TYR A 50 0.12 -0.16 22.44
CA TYR A 50 -0.09 1.21 21.96
C TYR A 50 1.01 1.66 20.99
N LEU A 51 2.28 1.39 21.34
CA LEU A 51 3.41 1.71 20.47
C LEU A 51 3.34 0.96 19.14
N MET A 52 3.05 -0.34 19.18
CA MET A 52 2.95 -1.18 17.98
C MET A 52 1.74 -0.79 17.12
N GLY A 53 0.58 -0.55 17.74
CA GLY A 53 -0.63 -0.12 17.05
C GLY A 53 -0.45 1.23 16.37
N PHE A 54 -0.01 2.25 17.11
CA PHE A 54 0.22 3.59 16.58
C PHE A 54 1.34 3.60 15.53
N GLY A 55 2.44 2.88 15.79
CA GLY A 55 3.54 2.73 14.84
C GLY A 55 3.07 2.11 13.53
N SER A 56 2.29 1.03 13.59
CA SER A 56 1.75 0.38 12.39
C SER A 56 0.84 1.31 11.58
N ILE A 57 0.00 2.10 12.24
CA ILE A 57 -0.85 3.10 11.56
C ILE A 57 0.02 4.16 10.87
N LEU A 58 1.00 4.72 11.57
CA LEU A 58 1.89 5.75 11.04
C LEU A 58 2.66 5.23 9.81
N PHE A 59 3.29 4.06 9.93
CA PHE A 59 4.01 3.44 8.81
C PHE A 59 3.06 3.06 7.66
N GLY A 60 1.85 2.58 7.96
CA GLY A 60 0.82 2.30 6.96
C GLY A 60 0.47 3.54 6.14
N PHE A 61 0.26 4.70 6.78
CA PHE A 61 0.02 5.96 6.07
C PHE A 61 1.22 6.41 5.24
N ILE A 62 2.45 6.29 5.77
CA ILE A 62 3.66 6.62 5.01
C ILE A 62 3.73 5.77 3.73
N ILE A 63 3.46 4.47 3.83
CA ILE A 63 3.46 3.56 2.67
C ILE A 63 2.35 3.93 1.68
N ILE A 64 1.15 4.29 2.14
CA ILE A 64 0.07 4.77 1.27
C ILE A 64 0.49 6.02 0.50
N ILE A 65 1.12 6.99 1.16
CA ILE A 65 1.64 8.21 0.53
C ILE A 65 2.67 7.87 -0.54
N ILE A 66 3.63 6.98 -0.23
CA ILE A 66 4.62 6.49 -1.21
C ILE A 66 3.91 5.81 -2.40
N GLY A 67 2.85 5.03 -2.15
CA GLY A 67 2.01 4.44 -3.17
C GLY A 67 1.40 5.47 -4.12
N PHE A 68 0.94 6.62 -3.61
CA PHE A 68 0.44 7.73 -4.45
C PHE A 68 1.54 8.36 -5.31
N TYR A 69 2.74 8.56 -4.77
CA TYR A 69 3.87 9.05 -5.57
C TYR A 69 4.21 8.08 -6.70
N ARG A 70 4.33 6.78 -6.41
CA ARG A 70 4.59 5.73 -7.40
C ARG A 70 3.50 5.63 -8.46
N LYS A 71 2.23 5.72 -8.05
CA LYS A 71 1.10 5.77 -8.99
C LYS A 71 1.26 6.91 -9.98
N ASN A 72 1.58 8.11 -9.51
CA ASN A 72 1.75 9.27 -10.37
C ASN A 72 2.92 9.11 -11.36
N GLU A 73 4.04 8.52 -10.94
CA GLU A 73 5.15 8.20 -11.83
C GLU A 73 4.73 7.21 -12.93
N VAL A 74 4.05 6.13 -12.54
CA VAL A 74 3.62 5.07 -13.46
C VAL A 74 2.58 5.57 -14.45
N GLU A 75 1.57 6.32 -14.02
CA GLU A 75 0.54 6.85 -14.93
C GLU A 75 1.13 7.87 -15.90
N LYS A 76 2.08 8.71 -15.45
CA LYS A 76 2.82 9.61 -16.36
C LYS A 76 3.59 8.83 -17.41
N TYR A 77 4.27 7.74 -17.02
CA TYR A 77 5.00 6.88 -17.95
C TYR A 77 4.06 6.23 -18.98
N ILE A 78 2.93 5.67 -18.55
CA ILE A 78 1.93 5.07 -19.44
C ILE A 78 1.44 6.08 -20.48
N LEU A 79 1.14 7.31 -20.05
CA LEU A 79 0.68 8.39 -20.92
C LEU A 79 1.76 8.81 -21.93
N GLN A 80 3.02 8.98 -21.49
CA GLN A 80 4.13 9.38 -22.35
C GLN A 80 4.45 8.35 -23.43
N GLN A 81 4.36 7.07 -23.11
CA GLN A 81 4.66 6.00 -24.07
C GLN A 81 3.48 5.66 -24.99
N LYS A 82 2.32 6.32 -24.84
CA LYS A 82 1.07 5.98 -25.55
C LYS A 82 0.77 4.48 -25.49
N LEU A 83 1.18 3.84 -24.39
CA LEU A 83 0.79 2.47 -24.12
C LEU A 83 -0.73 2.42 -24.14
#